data_AF-X1NPL5-F1
#
_entry.id   AF-X1NPL5-F1
#
_cell.length_a   1.000
_cell.length_b   1.000
_cell.length_c   1.000
_cell.angle_alpha   90.00
_cell.angle_beta   90.00
_cell.angle_gamma   90.00
#
_symmetry.space_group_name_H-M   'P 1'
#
loop_
_entity.id
_entity.type
_entity.pdbx_description
1 polymer ?
#
loop_
_entity_poly.entity_id
_entity_poly.type
_entity_poly.pdbx_seq_one_letter_code
_entity_poly.pdbx_strand_id
1 'polypeptide(L)'
;MKEVNKDLVEAFQKLYSGRTDVWGSVEGLCNKEAVTLEHYARHLLGETSLGIYPLLDDGTCHFVAIDLDVKNFNQAKGIRDELIGNNIPAYIAASKSKGYHIFCFAATKFSAKEIRLILRYVLNKLNIKAEIFPKQDIVSEVTPYGNYINLLVFGFTRPFLSGDLKEVPLEVVVKRIKYVQQEAIEELLKTIPEEPPLKARKPTGEKERPKKHPPCIDIILKGVTEPGRDEAAFALARYYLGHDYLPDEVLGLLKLWDERNKPPL
;
A
#
# COMPACT_ATOMS: atom_id res chain seq x y z
N MET A 1 -0.06 -14.92 -34.32
CA MET A 1 -0.21 -14.51 -32.91
C MET A 1 0.06 -13.03 -32.82
N LYS A 2 -0.63 -12.27 -31.95
CA LYS A 2 -0.14 -10.91 -31.65
C LYS A 2 1.22 -11.09 -30.98
N GLU A 3 2.25 -10.48 -31.51
CA GLU A 3 3.56 -10.43 -30.86
C GLU A 3 3.72 -9.06 -30.21
N VAL A 4 4.15 -9.04 -28.95
CA VAL A 4 4.51 -7.79 -28.27
C VAL A 4 6.00 -7.56 -28.50
N ASN A 5 6.36 -6.35 -28.91
CA ASN A 5 7.75 -5.96 -29.12
C ASN A 5 8.56 -6.14 -27.82
N LYS A 6 9.72 -6.82 -27.90
CA LYS A 6 10.61 -7.09 -26.76
C LYS A 6 11.03 -5.82 -26.01
N ASP A 7 11.37 -4.75 -26.70
CA ASP A 7 11.76 -3.47 -26.11
C ASP A 7 10.61 -2.86 -25.29
N LEU A 8 9.37 -3.05 -25.73
CA LEU A 8 8.19 -2.60 -25.01
C LEU A 8 8.00 -3.42 -23.72
N VAL A 9 8.20 -4.74 -23.78
CA VAL A 9 8.13 -5.62 -22.59
C VAL A 9 9.21 -5.24 -21.58
N GLU A 10 10.45 -5.03 -22.02
CA GLU A 10 11.56 -4.60 -21.15
C GLU A 10 11.30 -3.23 -20.52
N ALA A 11 10.78 -2.27 -21.30
CA ALA A 11 10.42 -0.96 -20.78
C ALA A 11 9.26 -1.04 -19.77
N PHE A 12 8.27 -1.89 -20.01
CA PHE A 12 7.16 -2.12 -19.10
C PHE A 12 7.62 -2.81 -17.80
N GLN A 13 8.50 -3.82 -17.89
CA GLN A 13 9.14 -4.43 -16.72
C GLN A 13 9.90 -3.38 -15.89
N LYS A 14 10.65 -2.50 -16.55
CA LYS A 14 11.43 -1.46 -15.87
C LYS A 14 10.54 -0.50 -15.07
N LEU A 15 9.34 -0.20 -15.54
CA LEU A 15 8.38 0.60 -14.78
C LEU A 15 7.85 -0.15 -13.55
N TYR A 16 7.56 -1.44 -13.73
CA TYR A 16 6.88 -2.26 -12.73
C TYR A 16 7.81 -3.27 -12.07
N SER A 17 9.05 -2.89 -11.80
CA SER A 17 10.00 -3.74 -11.10
C SER A 17 9.67 -3.81 -9.59
N GLY A 18 9.66 -5.01 -9.04
CA GLY A 18 9.48 -5.28 -7.62
C GLY A 18 10.23 -6.56 -7.24
N ARG A 19 9.64 -7.39 -6.37
CA ARG A 19 10.15 -8.73 -6.08
C ARG A 19 10.29 -9.54 -7.37
N THR A 20 11.38 -10.30 -7.46
CA THR A 20 11.69 -11.15 -8.62
C THR A 20 11.56 -12.64 -8.32
N ASP A 21 11.24 -13.00 -7.08
CA ASP A 21 11.11 -14.37 -6.56
C ASP A 21 9.64 -14.78 -6.29
N VAL A 22 8.72 -13.82 -6.38
CA VAL A 22 7.28 -14.03 -6.20
C VAL A 22 6.46 -13.12 -7.11
N TRP A 23 5.30 -13.61 -7.56
CA TRP A 23 4.31 -12.80 -8.27
C TRP A 23 2.87 -13.17 -7.87
N GLY A 24 1.95 -12.23 -8.08
CA GLY A 24 0.53 -12.37 -7.75
C GLY A 24 -0.31 -12.77 -8.96
N SER A 25 -1.19 -13.76 -8.80
CA SER A 25 -2.19 -14.12 -9.83
C SER A 25 -3.51 -13.35 -9.65
N VAL A 26 -4.39 -13.38 -10.66
CA VAL A 26 -5.70 -12.72 -10.56
C VAL A 26 -6.62 -13.37 -9.52
N GLU A 27 -6.38 -14.64 -9.22
CA GLU A 27 -7.11 -15.45 -8.23
C GLU A 27 -6.73 -15.12 -6.78
N GLY A 28 -5.76 -14.22 -6.55
CA GLY A 28 -5.32 -13.90 -5.19
C GLY A 28 -4.07 -14.65 -4.74
N LEU A 29 -3.53 -15.58 -5.55
CA LEU A 29 -2.45 -16.47 -5.11
C LEU A 29 -1.07 -15.80 -5.20
N CYS A 30 -0.22 -16.11 -4.22
CA CYS A 30 1.22 -15.82 -4.22
C CYS A 30 1.96 -16.99 -4.89
N ASN A 31 2.41 -16.79 -6.13
CA ASN A 31 3.19 -17.77 -6.87
C ASN A 31 4.68 -17.59 -6.52
N LYS A 32 5.27 -18.59 -5.88
CA LYS A 32 6.65 -18.59 -5.38
C LYS A 32 7.63 -19.09 -6.45
N GLU A 33 7.78 -18.31 -7.51
CA GLU A 33 8.69 -18.59 -8.60
C GLU A 33 9.26 -17.30 -9.19
N ALA A 34 10.33 -17.45 -9.98
CA ALA A 34 11.01 -16.31 -10.58
C ALA A 34 10.11 -15.52 -11.53
N VAL A 35 10.08 -14.20 -11.36
CA VAL A 35 9.39 -13.27 -12.27
C VAL A 35 10.29 -13.03 -13.48
N THR A 36 9.79 -13.35 -14.66
CA THR A 36 10.55 -13.30 -15.92
C THR A 36 9.92 -12.34 -16.93
N LEU A 37 10.67 -11.94 -17.96
CA LEU A 37 10.14 -11.16 -19.09
C LEU A 37 8.92 -11.81 -19.75
N GLU A 38 8.85 -13.14 -19.75
CA GLU A 38 7.70 -13.88 -20.28
C GLU A 38 6.41 -13.57 -19.52
N HIS A 39 6.47 -13.40 -18.19
CA HIS A 39 5.30 -13.02 -17.40
C HIS A 39 4.77 -11.65 -17.82
N TYR A 40 5.65 -10.67 -18.08
CA TYR A 40 5.27 -9.36 -18.57
C TYR A 40 4.71 -9.42 -20.00
N ALA A 41 5.33 -10.23 -20.89
CA ALA A 41 4.84 -10.42 -22.25
C ALA A 41 3.43 -11.02 -22.28
N ARG A 42 3.21 -12.11 -21.54
CA ARG A 42 1.90 -12.78 -21.41
C ARG A 42 0.86 -11.88 -20.76
N HIS A 43 1.26 -10.99 -19.85
CA HIS A 43 0.40 -9.96 -19.31
C HIS A 43 -0.08 -8.98 -20.38
N LEU A 44 0.84 -8.41 -21.15
CA LEU A 44 0.52 -7.47 -22.22
C LEU A 44 -0.30 -8.13 -23.33
N LEU A 45 -0.08 -9.42 -23.60
CA LEU A 45 -0.89 -10.21 -24.53
C LEU A 45 -2.30 -10.53 -24.01
N GLY A 46 -2.56 -10.36 -22.71
CA GLY A 46 -3.85 -10.67 -22.10
C GLY A 46 -4.03 -12.16 -21.79
N GLU A 47 -2.95 -12.92 -21.71
CA GLU A 47 -2.98 -14.38 -21.49
C GLU A 47 -2.90 -14.74 -20.01
N THR A 48 -2.07 -14.03 -19.23
CA THR A 48 -1.88 -14.29 -17.80
C THR A 48 -1.71 -12.98 -17.04
N SER A 49 -2.63 -12.70 -16.12
CA SER A 49 -2.54 -11.49 -15.28
C SER A 49 -1.32 -11.58 -14.37
N LEU A 50 -0.63 -10.46 -14.18
CA LEU A 50 0.61 -10.38 -13.43
C LEU A 50 0.42 -9.34 -12.34
N GLY A 51 0.59 -9.77 -11.10
CA GLY A 51 0.72 -8.92 -9.93
C GLY A 51 2.16 -8.85 -9.49
N ILE A 52 2.63 -7.64 -9.20
CA ILE A 52 3.99 -7.42 -8.69
C ILE A 52 3.91 -6.96 -7.24
N TYR A 53 4.75 -7.56 -6.39
CA TYR A 53 5.02 -7.11 -5.04
C TYR A 53 6.03 -5.95 -5.10
N PRO A 54 5.61 -4.69 -4.88
CA PRO A 54 6.49 -3.53 -5.07
C PRO A 54 7.51 -3.36 -3.93
N LEU A 55 7.25 -3.92 -2.75
CA LEU A 55 8.12 -3.79 -1.57
C LEU A 55 9.28 -4.78 -1.65
N LEU A 56 10.50 -4.27 -1.51
CA LEU A 56 11.74 -5.04 -1.47
C LEU A 56 12.16 -5.34 -0.02
N ASP A 57 13.10 -6.28 0.17
CA ASP A 57 13.59 -6.69 1.51
C ASP A 57 14.22 -5.54 2.30
N ASP A 58 14.83 -4.58 1.60
CA ASP A 58 15.49 -3.41 2.18
C ASP A 58 14.50 -2.29 2.53
N GLY A 59 13.19 -2.53 2.48
CA GLY A 59 12.16 -1.52 2.77
C GLY A 59 12.02 -0.45 1.69
N THR A 60 12.52 -0.73 0.48
CA THR A 60 12.43 0.18 -0.66
C THR A 60 11.49 -0.32 -1.75
N CYS A 61 11.14 0.53 -2.72
CA CYS A 61 10.35 0.16 -3.89
C CYS A 61 10.72 1.00 -5.12
N HIS A 62 10.55 0.47 -6.32
CA HIS A 62 10.82 1.21 -7.57
C HIS A 62 9.61 2.02 -8.06
N PHE A 63 8.41 1.63 -7.64
CA PHE A 63 7.18 2.32 -7.96
C PHE A 63 6.22 2.27 -6.79
N VAL A 64 5.29 3.21 -6.79
CA VAL A 64 4.16 3.25 -5.87
C VAL A 64 2.87 3.40 -6.65
N ALA A 65 1.77 2.94 -6.06
CA ALA A 65 0.45 3.11 -6.61
C ALA A 65 -0.53 3.60 -5.55
N ILE A 66 -1.43 4.50 -5.94
CA ILE A 66 -2.65 4.80 -5.21
C ILE A 66 -3.79 4.11 -5.96
N ASP A 67 -4.50 3.22 -5.28
CA ASP A 67 -5.69 2.57 -5.81
C ASP A 67 -6.95 3.31 -5.33
N LEU A 68 -7.53 4.10 -6.23
CA LEU A 68 -8.76 4.83 -5.99
C LEU A 68 -9.94 4.00 -6.54
N ASP A 69 -10.59 3.24 -5.65
CA ASP A 69 -11.79 2.43 -5.93
C ASP A 69 -13.09 3.25 -6.14
N VAL A 70 -12.96 4.45 -6.70
CA VAL A 70 -14.07 5.36 -7.00
C VAL A 70 -13.99 5.82 -8.44
N LYS A 71 -15.10 5.74 -9.17
CA LYS A 71 -15.21 6.17 -10.58
C LYS A 71 -15.35 7.69 -10.69
N ASN A 72 -14.41 8.42 -10.08
CA ASN A 72 -14.35 9.86 -10.08
C ASN A 72 -12.98 10.33 -10.61
N PHE A 73 -12.94 10.69 -11.89
CA PHE A 73 -11.70 11.14 -12.53
C PHE A 73 -11.18 12.46 -11.94
N ASN A 74 -12.06 13.34 -11.47
CA ASN A 74 -11.63 14.60 -10.86
C ASN A 74 -10.86 14.37 -9.56
N GLN A 75 -11.22 13.34 -8.78
CA GLN A 75 -10.43 12.94 -7.60
C GLN A 75 -9.06 12.38 -8.00
N ALA A 76 -9.01 11.46 -8.98
CA ALA A 76 -7.74 10.93 -9.49
C ALA A 76 -6.83 12.04 -10.05
N LYS A 77 -7.42 12.98 -10.81
CA LYS A 77 -6.75 14.17 -11.33
C LYS A 77 -6.27 15.08 -10.21
N GLY A 78 -7.07 15.31 -9.17
CA GLY A 78 -6.69 16.09 -8.00
C GLY A 78 -5.46 15.50 -7.29
N ILE A 79 -5.44 14.19 -7.06
CA ILE A 79 -4.28 13.49 -6.48
C ILE A 79 -3.04 13.67 -7.35
N ARG A 80 -3.16 13.42 -8.66
CA ARG A 80 -2.06 13.57 -9.60
C ARG A 80 -1.53 15.01 -9.62
N ASP A 81 -2.41 15.99 -9.71
CA ASP A 81 -2.03 17.40 -9.86
C ASP A 81 -1.38 17.92 -8.57
N GLU A 82 -1.84 17.48 -7.40
CA GLU A 82 -1.19 17.78 -6.11
C GLU A 82 0.22 17.16 -6.05
N LEU A 83 0.40 15.92 -6.48
CA LEU A 83 1.73 15.29 -6.55
C LEU A 83 2.67 16.03 -7.52
N ILE A 84 2.19 16.36 -8.72
CA ILE A 84 2.96 17.11 -9.72
C ILE A 84 3.34 18.50 -9.20
N GLY A 85 2.43 19.17 -8.48
CA GLY A 85 2.69 20.47 -7.85
C GLY A 85 3.80 20.43 -6.80
N ASN A 86 4.08 19.25 -6.24
CA ASN A 86 5.18 18.99 -5.31
C ASN A 86 6.38 18.30 -5.99
N ASN A 87 6.56 18.47 -7.31
CA ASN A 87 7.65 17.87 -8.09
C ASN A 87 7.69 16.33 -8.08
N ILE A 88 6.56 15.67 -7.87
CA ILE A 88 6.41 14.21 -7.95
C ILE A 88 5.62 13.87 -9.22
N PRO A 89 6.29 13.51 -10.34
CA PRO A 89 5.61 12.98 -11.52
C PRO A 89 4.67 11.82 -11.18
N ALA A 90 3.40 11.97 -11.53
CA ALA A 90 2.34 11.00 -11.27
C ALA A 90 1.51 10.73 -12.53
N TYR A 91 1.07 9.48 -12.70
CA TYR A 91 0.41 9.01 -13.93
C TYR A 91 -0.87 8.26 -13.59
N ILE A 92 -1.99 8.67 -14.20
CA ILE A 92 -3.30 8.03 -13.97
C ILE A 92 -3.49 6.93 -15.00
N ALA A 93 -4.07 5.81 -14.58
CA ALA A 93 -4.52 4.77 -15.46
C ALA A 93 -5.88 4.23 -15.01
N ALA A 94 -6.70 3.78 -15.97
CA ALA A 94 -8.01 3.22 -15.67
C ALA A 94 -7.87 1.88 -14.90
N SER A 95 -8.75 1.59 -13.96
CA SER A 95 -8.79 0.26 -13.31
C SER A 95 -9.76 -0.70 -14.04
N LYS A 96 -9.83 -1.97 -13.63
CA LYS A 96 -10.67 -3.00 -14.27
C LYS A 96 -12.17 -2.67 -14.20
N SER A 97 -12.62 -2.11 -13.09
CA SER A 97 -14.04 -2.12 -12.72
C SER A 97 -14.55 -0.81 -12.12
N LYS A 98 -13.79 -0.17 -11.21
CA LYS A 98 -14.38 0.79 -10.26
C LYS A 98 -13.68 2.14 -10.12
N GLY A 99 -12.52 2.38 -10.74
CA GLY A 99 -11.86 3.66 -10.57
C GLY A 99 -10.54 3.81 -11.32
N TYR A 100 -9.53 4.32 -10.62
CA TYR A 100 -8.28 4.77 -11.22
C TYR A 100 -7.10 4.41 -10.34
N HIS A 101 -5.99 4.01 -10.95
CA HIS A 101 -4.72 3.92 -10.24
C HIS A 101 -3.86 5.13 -10.58
N ILE A 102 -3.12 5.64 -9.60
CA ILE A 102 -2.15 6.71 -9.78
C ILE A 102 -0.78 6.16 -9.45
N PHE A 103 0.13 6.15 -10.43
CA PHE A 103 1.48 5.61 -10.29
C PHE A 103 2.53 6.72 -10.23
N CYS A 104 3.55 6.52 -9.39
CA CYS A 104 4.80 7.28 -9.42
C CYS A 104 5.97 6.29 -9.53
N PHE A 105 7.02 6.67 -10.26
CA PHE A 105 8.17 5.81 -10.56
C PHE A 105 9.47 6.47 -10.07
N ALA A 106 10.30 5.74 -9.34
CA ALA A 106 11.53 6.25 -8.77
C ALA A 106 12.66 6.28 -9.81
N ALA A 107 13.52 7.29 -9.77
CA ALA A 107 14.73 7.32 -10.59
C ALA A 107 15.73 6.23 -10.16
N THR A 108 15.81 5.99 -8.85
CA THR A 108 16.61 4.92 -8.23
C THR A 108 15.69 3.97 -7.46
N LYS A 109 15.28 4.36 -6.25
CA LYS A 109 14.30 3.67 -5.40
C LYS A 109 13.67 4.68 -4.43
N PHE A 110 12.44 4.43 -4.00
CA PHE A 110 11.85 5.12 -2.85
C PHE A 110 12.11 4.32 -1.57
N SER A 111 12.35 5.00 -0.45
CA SER A 111 12.02 4.44 0.86
C SER A 111 10.50 4.27 0.94
N ALA A 112 10.02 3.04 1.18
CA ALA A 112 8.58 2.77 1.24
C ALA A 112 7.90 3.59 2.34
N LYS A 113 8.58 3.78 3.47
CA LYS A 113 8.09 4.60 4.59
C LYS A 113 7.85 6.05 4.20
N GLU A 114 8.86 6.67 3.61
CA GLU A 114 8.84 8.09 3.25
C GLU A 114 7.80 8.39 2.17
N ILE A 115 7.80 7.59 1.11
CA ILE A 115 6.85 7.81 0.02
C ILE A 115 5.42 7.57 0.49
N ARG A 116 5.15 6.54 1.31
CA ARG A 116 3.81 6.30 1.87
C ARG A 116 3.35 7.43 2.78
N LEU A 117 4.26 8.06 3.55
CA LEU A 117 3.95 9.24 4.35
C LEU A 117 3.51 10.41 3.45
N ILE A 118 4.27 10.68 2.39
CA ILE A 118 3.92 11.70 1.38
C ILE A 118 2.55 11.44 0.75
N LEU A 119 2.31 10.21 0.28
CA LEU A 119 1.05 9.88 -0.39
C LEU A 119 -0.13 10.01 0.59
N ARG A 120 0.04 9.60 1.86
CA ARG A 120 -0.98 9.82 2.90
C ARG A 120 -1.23 11.30 3.18
N TYR A 121 -0.17 12.11 3.25
CA TYR A 121 -0.29 13.55 3.42
C TYR A 121 -1.13 14.18 2.30
N VAL A 122 -0.84 13.82 1.04
CA VAL A 122 -1.61 14.27 -0.13
C VAL A 122 -3.07 13.81 -0.06
N LEU A 123 -3.32 12.54 0.23
CA LEU A 123 -4.69 12.00 0.36
C LEU A 123 -5.47 12.71 1.48
N ASN A 124 -4.84 12.96 2.63
CA ASN A 124 -5.46 13.67 3.75
C ASN A 124 -5.76 15.13 3.41
N LYS A 125 -4.82 15.84 2.76
CA LYS A 125 -4.99 17.22 2.31
C LYS A 125 -6.19 17.36 1.37
N LEU A 126 -6.40 16.38 0.50
CA LEU A 126 -7.52 16.34 -0.44
C LEU A 126 -8.80 15.72 0.14
N ASN A 127 -8.76 15.22 1.37
CA ASN A 127 -9.84 14.46 2.01
C ASN A 127 -10.33 13.27 1.15
N ILE A 128 -9.38 12.54 0.54
CA ILE A 128 -9.64 11.36 -0.30
C ILE A 128 -9.16 10.10 0.43
N LYS A 129 -9.97 9.04 0.40
CA LYS A 129 -9.59 7.71 0.88
C LYS A 129 -9.25 6.83 -0.32
N ALA A 130 -8.07 6.22 -0.30
CA ALA A 130 -7.58 5.31 -1.32
C ALA A 130 -6.55 4.36 -0.70
N GLU A 131 -6.35 3.19 -1.28
CA GLU A 131 -5.26 2.30 -0.84
C GLU A 131 -3.93 2.77 -1.42
N ILE A 132 -2.83 2.53 -0.71
CA ILE A 132 -1.47 2.82 -1.16
C ILE A 132 -0.69 1.51 -1.25
N PHE A 133 0.05 1.33 -2.35
CA PHE A 133 1.01 0.27 -2.57
C PHE A 133 2.42 0.84 -2.71
N PRO A 134 3.42 0.31 -1.98
CA PRO A 134 3.34 -0.81 -1.03
C PRO A 134 2.43 -0.51 0.17
N LYS A 135 1.76 -1.56 0.70
CA LYS A 135 0.88 -1.42 1.88
C LYS A 135 1.66 -1.31 3.18
N GLN A 136 2.92 -1.70 3.20
CA GLN A 136 3.81 -1.71 4.35
C GLN A 136 5.05 -0.85 4.12
N ASP A 137 5.70 -0.46 5.22
CA ASP A 137 7.01 0.21 5.20
C ASP A 137 8.17 -0.79 5.07
N ILE A 138 7.99 -1.98 5.64
CA ILE A 138 8.97 -3.07 5.66
C ILE A 138 8.24 -4.41 5.51
N VAL A 139 8.95 -5.43 5.04
CA VAL A 139 8.48 -6.82 5.12
C VAL A 139 8.51 -7.30 6.58
N SER A 140 7.70 -8.30 6.90
CA SER A 140 7.63 -8.89 8.24
C SER A 140 7.43 -10.39 8.15
N GLU A 141 7.57 -11.12 9.25
CA GLU A 141 7.32 -12.57 9.27
C GLU A 141 5.90 -12.94 8.84
N VAL A 142 4.92 -12.09 9.17
CA VAL A 142 3.50 -12.26 8.80
C VAL A 142 3.25 -11.93 7.33
N THR A 143 3.95 -10.94 6.79
CA THR A 143 3.86 -10.52 5.38
C THR A 143 5.24 -10.52 4.73
N PRO A 144 5.85 -11.69 4.48
CA PRO A 144 7.26 -11.82 4.10
C PRO A 144 7.57 -11.24 2.73
N TYR A 145 6.55 -11.04 1.90
CA TYR A 145 6.67 -10.44 0.57
C TYR A 145 5.95 -9.10 0.45
N GLY A 146 5.24 -8.66 1.49
CA GLY A 146 4.28 -7.55 1.43
C GLY A 146 3.01 -7.91 0.63
N ASN A 147 2.37 -6.89 0.04
CA ASN A 147 1.19 -7.04 -0.82
C ASN A 147 1.50 -6.69 -2.27
N TYR A 148 1.06 -7.51 -3.21
CA TYR A 148 1.15 -7.19 -4.62
C TYR A 148 -0.01 -6.31 -5.08
N ILE A 149 0.23 -5.62 -6.19
CA ILE A 149 -0.80 -4.97 -7.00
C ILE A 149 -0.82 -5.61 -8.38
N ASN A 150 -2.02 -5.89 -8.90
CA ASN A 150 -2.17 -6.34 -10.28
C ASN A 150 -1.76 -5.22 -11.24
N LEU A 151 -0.88 -5.53 -12.19
CA LEU A 151 -0.47 -4.57 -13.21
C LEU A 151 -1.66 -4.21 -14.11
N LEU A 152 -1.60 -2.98 -14.63
CA LEU A 152 -2.54 -2.50 -15.64
C LEU A 152 -2.02 -2.82 -17.03
N VAL A 153 -2.79 -2.48 -18.06
CA VAL A 153 -2.42 -2.76 -19.46
C VAL A 153 -2.47 -4.26 -19.81
N PHE A 154 -3.18 -5.06 -19.01
CA PHE A 154 -3.46 -6.47 -19.30
C PHE A 154 -4.22 -6.59 -20.63
N GLY A 155 -3.62 -7.24 -21.64
CA GLY A 155 -4.21 -7.31 -22.98
C GLY A 155 -4.40 -5.95 -23.65
N PHE A 156 -3.58 -4.94 -23.30
CA PHE A 156 -3.74 -3.53 -23.69
C PHE A 156 -5.08 -2.90 -23.27
N THR A 157 -5.76 -3.51 -22.29
CA THR A 157 -6.93 -2.91 -21.62
C THR A 157 -6.47 -2.11 -20.41
N ARG A 158 -7.30 -1.19 -19.89
CA ARG A 158 -6.94 -0.35 -18.72
C ARG A 158 -5.76 0.60 -19.01
N PRO A 159 -5.91 1.49 -20.00
CA PRO A 159 -4.83 2.35 -20.47
C PRO A 159 -4.48 3.43 -19.46
N PHE A 160 -3.30 4.02 -19.65
CA PHE A 160 -2.97 5.31 -19.04
C PHE A 160 -3.84 6.41 -19.62
N LEU A 161 -4.09 7.43 -18.81
CA LEU A 161 -5.00 8.53 -19.11
C LEU A 161 -4.27 9.88 -18.99
N SER A 162 -4.46 10.73 -19.99
CA SER A 162 -4.03 12.12 -19.96
C SER A 162 -4.90 12.96 -19.01
N GLY A 163 -4.50 14.21 -18.75
CA GLY A 163 -5.28 15.15 -17.90
C GLY A 163 -6.67 15.51 -18.40
N ASP A 164 -6.97 15.24 -19.67
CA ASP A 164 -8.26 15.41 -20.32
C ASP A 164 -8.98 14.06 -20.56
N LEU A 165 -8.62 13.02 -19.80
CA LEU A 165 -9.25 11.69 -19.82
C LEU A 165 -9.15 10.96 -21.17
N LYS A 166 -8.10 11.22 -21.96
CA LYS A 166 -7.83 10.48 -23.19
C LYS A 166 -6.85 9.34 -22.94
N GLU A 167 -7.08 8.23 -23.63
CA GLU A 167 -6.18 7.09 -23.57
C GLU A 167 -4.82 7.44 -24.17
N VAL A 168 -3.76 7.05 -23.48
CA VAL A 168 -2.37 7.21 -23.92
C VAL A 168 -1.80 5.81 -24.19
N PRO A 169 -1.37 5.50 -25.43
CA PRO A 169 -0.79 4.20 -25.76
C PRO A 169 0.45 3.90 -24.91
N LEU A 170 0.64 2.63 -24.55
CA LEU A 170 1.74 2.22 -23.66
C LEU A 170 3.11 2.58 -24.25
N GLU A 171 3.28 2.48 -25.57
CA GLU A 171 4.50 2.83 -26.30
C GLU A 171 4.87 4.31 -26.13
N VAL A 172 3.86 5.17 -25.97
CA VAL A 172 4.05 6.59 -25.69
C VAL A 172 4.35 6.80 -24.22
N VAL A 173 3.67 6.08 -23.33
CA VAL A 173 3.87 6.17 -21.86
C VAL A 173 5.30 5.82 -21.48
N VAL A 174 5.80 4.65 -21.92
CA VAL A 174 7.16 4.18 -21.54
C VAL A 174 8.27 5.12 -22.00
N LYS A 175 8.02 5.93 -23.04
CA LYS A 175 8.97 6.95 -23.55
C LYS A 175 8.85 8.30 -22.85
N ARG A 176 7.71 8.59 -22.21
CA ARG A 176 7.39 9.91 -21.63
C ARG A 176 7.36 9.93 -20.11
N ILE A 177 7.44 8.77 -19.46
CA ILE A 177 7.53 8.71 -18.01
C ILE A 177 8.78 9.46 -17.55
N LYS A 178 8.55 10.34 -16.60
CA LYS A 178 9.55 11.03 -15.81
C LYS A 178 9.62 10.33 -14.47
N TYR A 179 10.85 10.18 -14.00
CA TYR A 179 11.11 9.54 -12.74
C TYR A 179 11.24 10.59 -11.64
N VAL A 180 10.67 10.28 -10.48
CA VAL A 180 10.78 11.09 -9.26
C VAL A 180 12.22 11.02 -8.77
N GLN A 181 12.81 12.20 -8.56
CA GLN A 181 14.16 12.35 -8.02
C GLN A 181 14.11 12.30 -6.49
N GLN A 182 15.20 11.84 -5.86
CA GLN A 182 15.25 11.71 -4.41
C GLN A 182 15.13 13.06 -3.70
N GLU A 183 15.67 14.11 -4.31
CA GLU A 183 15.64 15.47 -3.79
C GLU A 183 14.20 15.98 -3.65
N ALA A 184 13.30 15.64 -4.59
CA ALA A 184 11.89 16.01 -4.51
C ALA A 184 11.18 15.36 -3.30
N ILE A 185 11.56 14.12 -2.96
CA ILE A 185 11.06 13.43 -1.76
C ILE A 185 11.55 14.14 -0.50
N GLU A 186 12.85 14.39 -0.42
CA GLU A 186 13.47 15.04 0.75
C GLU A 186 12.96 16.47 0.98
N GLU A 187 12.75 17.24 -0.08
CA GLU A 187 12.17 18.58 0.00
C GLU A 187 10.73 18.54 0.53
N LEU A 188 9.91 17.65 -0.01
CA LEU A 188 8.51 17.54 0.41
C LEU A 188 8.40 17.07 1.87
N LEU A 189 9.21 16.09 2.29
CA LEU A 189 9.23 15.60 3.67
C LEU A 189 9.47 16.71 4.70
N LYS A 190 10.32 17.71 4.38
CA LYS A 190 10.59 18.87 5.26
C LYS A 190 9.35 19.75 5.48
N THR A 191 8.38 19.71 4.56
CA THR A 191 7.15 20.50 4.63
C THR A 191 6.00 19.76 5.30
N ILE A 192 6.08 18.43 5.39
CA ILE A 192 5.08 17.64 6.07
C ILE A 192 5.25 17.92 7.56
N PRO A 193 4.21 18.46 8.24
CA PRO A 193 4.27 18.66 9.68
C PRO A 193 4.59 17.32 10.32
N GLU A 194 5.59 17.30 11.22
CA GLU A 194 5.77 16.13 12.07
C GLU A 194 4.41 15.86 12.74
N GLU A 195 3.94 14.61 12.65
CA GLU A 195 2.78 14.23 13.44
C GLU A 195 3.14 14.55 14.90
N PRO A 196 2.39 15.44 15.59
CA PRO A 196 2.63 15.62 17.00
C PRO A 196 2.51 14.23 17.63
N PRO A 197 3.40 13.85 18.58
CA PRO A 197 3.26 12.58 19.28
C PRO A 197 1.82 12.50 19.75
N LEU A 198 1.14 11.40 19.43
CA LEU A 198 -0.28 11.18 19.71
C LEU A 198 -0.61 11.76 21.08
N LYS A 199 -1.23 12.95 21.10
CA LYS A 199 -1.65 13.56 22.35
C LYS A 199 -2.79 12.69 22.82
N ALA A 200 -2.54 11.90 23.86
CA ALA A 200 -3.54 11.08 24.51
C ALA A 200 -4.84 11.90 24.63
N ARG A 201 -5.84 11.54 23.82
CA ARG A 201 -7.16 12.17 23.95
C ARG A 201 -7.71 11.71 25.29
N LYS A 202 -7.98 12.66 26.19
CA LYS A 202 -8.74 12.35 27.41
C LYS A 202 -10.06 11.71 26.97
N PRO A 203 -10.49 10.61 27.61
CA PRO A 203 -11.71 9.91 27.24
C PRO A 203 -12.88 10.88 27.27
N THR A 204 -13.46 11.16 26.11
CA THR A 204 -14.70 11.92 25.98
C THR A 204 -15.86 10.94 25.92
N GLY A 205 -16.60 10.85 27.02
CA GLY A 205 -17.96 10.33 27.04
C GLY A 205 -18.10 8.86 27.41
N GLU A 206 -18.83 8.63 28.49
CA GLU A 206 -19.39 7.36 28.93
C GLU A 206 -20.30 6.76 27.84
N LYS A 207 -19.78 5.84 27.03
CA LYS A 207 -20.63 4.79 26.45
C LYS A 207 -20.59 3.60 27.39
N GLU A 208 -21.73 2.91 27.58
CA GLU A 208 -21.83 1.75 28.46
C GLU A 208 -20.90 0.63 27.99
N ARG A 209 -19.72 0.56 28.63
CA ARG A 209 -18.72 -0.49 28.43
C ARG A 209 -19.26 -1.82 28.99
N PRO A 210 -18.91 -2.97 28.38
CA PRO A 210 -19.37 -4.26 28.86
C PRO A 210 -18.92 -4.49 30.31
N LYS A 211 -19.90 -4.67 31.22
CA LYS A 211 -19.64 -4.96 32.64
C LYS A 211 -19.07 -6.38 32.87
N LYS A 212 -19.16 -7.25 31.86
CA LYS A 212 -18.66 -8.63 31.88
C LYS A 212 -18.03 -8.95 30.53
N HIS A 213 -16.87 -9.60 30.55
CA HIS A 213 -16.23 -10.08 29.35
C HIS A 213 -16.73 -11.49 29.00
N PRO A 214 -16.63 -11.91 27.73
CA PRO A 214 -16.78 -13.31 27.36
C PRO A 214 -15.71 -14.17 28.07
N PRO A 215 -16.00 -15.46 28.36
CA PRO A 215 -15.06 -16.34 29.08
C PRO A 215 -13.68 -16.44 28.43
N CYS A 216 -13.60 -16.39 27.10
CA CYS A 216 -12.33 -16.42 26.37
C CYS A 216 -11.45 -15.20 26.65
N ILE A 217 -12.06 -14.01 26.80
CA ILE A 217 -11.35 -12.77 27.11
C ILE A 217 -10.95 -12.76 28.59
N ASP A 218 -11.82 -13.21 29.50
CA ASP A 218 -11.49 -13.33 30.93
C ASP A 218 -10.30 -14.27 31.17
N ILE A 219 -10.15 -15.32 30.37
CA ILE A 219 -8.99 -16.22 30.43
C ILE A 219 -7.73 -15.47 29.99
N ILE A 220 -7.77 -14.80 28.84
CA ILE A 220 -6.61 -14.07 28.31
C ILE A 220 -6.18 -12.96 29.29
N LEU A 221 -7.12 -12.25 29.91
CA LEU A 221 -6.84 -11.16 30.86
C LEU A 221 -6.11 -11.62 32.14
N LYS A 222 -6.16 -12.91 32.48
CA LYS A 222 -5.39 -13.48 33.60
C LYS A 222 -3.91 -13.67 33.26
N GLY A 223 -3.55 -13.54 31.99
CA GLY A 223 -2.21 -13.65 31.46
C GLY A 223 -2.00 -14.94 30.65
N VAL A 224 -1.01 -14.89 29.78
CA VAL A 224 -0.64 -15.96 28.84
C VAL A 224 0.87 -16.21 28.92
N THR A 225 1.31 -17.45 28.74
CA THR A 225 2.72 -17.84 28.64
C THR A 225 3.13 -17.98 27.18
N GLU A 226 4.42 -17.88 26.89
CA GLU A 226 4.91 -18.25 25.55
C GLU A 226 4.73 -19.75 25.26
N PRO A 227 4.46 -20.16 24.00
CA PRO A 227 4.12 -19.32 22.83
C PRO A 227 2.63 -18.93 22.82
N GLY A 228 2.29 -17.74 22.30
CA GLY A 228 0.88 -17.33 22.09
C GLY A 228 0.52 -15.92 22.55
N ARG A 229 1.51 -15.10 22.91
CA ARG A 229 1.31 -13.76 23.47
C ARG A 229 0.80 -12.76 22.44
N ASP A 230 1.36 -12.78 21.24
CA ASP A 230 0.98 -11.85 20.17
C ASP A 230 -0.46 -12.11 19.71
N GLU A 231 -0.87 -13.38 19.61
CA GLU A 231 -2.24 -13.77 19.29
C GLU A 231 -3.21 -13.32 20.39
N ALA A 232 -2.82 -13.46 21.66
CA ALA A 232 -3.59 -13.01 22.80
C ALA A 232 -3.72 -11.47 22.83
N ALA A 233 -2.64 -10.75 22.57
CA ALA A 233 -2.63 -9.29 22.47
C ALA A 233 -3.53 -8.81 21.33
N PHE A 234 -3.46 -9.47 20.17
CA PHE A 234 -4.31 -9.14 19.02
C PHE A 234 -5.79 -9.45 19.28
N ALA A 235 -6.09 -10.56 19.96
CA ALA A 235 -7.46 -10.91 20.36
C ALA A 235 -8.04 -9.88 21.34
N LEU A 236 -7.26 -9.43 22.33
CA LEU A 236 -7.63 -8.34 23.24
C LEU A 236 -7.82 -7.02 22.48
N ALA A 237 -6.91 -6.69 21.57
CA ALA A 237 -6.99 -5.47 20.76
C ALA A 237 -8.29 -5.43 19.95
N ARG A 238 -8.58 -6.51 19.21
CA ARG A 238 -9.81 -6.67 18.44
C ARG A 238 -11.05 -6.61 19.33
N TYR A 239 -11.00 -7.24 20.50
CA TYR A 239 -12.09 -7.20 21.47
C TYR A 239 -12.38 -5.77 21.92
N TYR A 240 -11.36 -5.03 22.39
CA TYR A 240 -11.56 -3.67 22.87
C TYR A 240 -11.99 -2.71 21.77
N LEU A 241 -11.36 -2.78 20.59
CA LEU A 241 -11.77 -1.96 19.43
C LEU A 241 -13.22 -2.27 19.01
N GLY A 242 -13.65 -3.53 19.11
CA GLY A 242 -15.04 -3.94 18.87
C GLY A 242 -16.04 -3.50 19.93
N HIS A 243 -15.57 -2.94 21.06
CA HIS A 243 -16.39 -2.42 22.16
C HIS A 243 -16.13 -0.92 22.41
N ASP A 244 -15.88 -0.17 21.33
CA ASP A 244 -15.75 1.30 21.34
C ASP A 244 -14.57 1.85 22.17
N TYR A 245 -13.55 1.04 22.49
CA TYR A 245 -12.30 1.58 23.07
C TYR A 245 -11.51 2.31 21.98
N LEU A 246 -10.92 3.45 22.33
CA LEU A 246 -10.05 4.19 21.43
C LEU A 246 -8.71 3.45 21.25
N PRO A 247 -8.06 3.53 20.07
CA PRO A 247 -6.77 2.87 19.83
C PRO A 247 -5.71 3.14 20.91
N ASP A 248 -5.65 4.37 21.45
CA ASP A 248 -4.72 4.74 22.52
C ASP A 248 -5.07 4.05 23.86
N GLU A 249 -6.36 3.93 24.18
CA GLU A 249 -6.82 3.21 25.38
C GLU A 249 -6.49 1.71 25.26
N VAL A 250 -6.72 1.14 24.08
CA VAL A 250 -6.38 -0.26 23.79
C VAL A 250 -4.89 -0.49 23.94
N LEU A 251 -4.05 0.37 23.37
CA LEU A 251 -2.60 0.26 23.51
C LEU A 251 -2.15 0.33 24.97
N GLY A 252 -2.73 1.23 25.77
CA GLY A 252 -2.45 1.32 27.21
C GLY A 252 -2.87 0.06 27.97
N LEU A 253 -4.05 -0.49 27.67
CA LEU A 253 -4.55 -1.73 28.29
C LEU A 253 -3.69 -2.94 27.93
N LEU A 254 -3.24 -3.05 26.68
CA LEU A 254 -2.37 -4.14 26.24
C LEU A 254 -1.00 -4.08 26.91
N LYS A 255 -0.41 -2.89 27.07
CA LYS A 255 0.85 -2.73 27.82
C LYS A 255 0.71 -3.17 29.28
N LEU A 256 -0.35 -2.73 29.96
CA LEU A 256 -0.63 -3.13 31.35
C LEU A 256 -0.93 -4.63 31.50
N TRP A 257 -1.58 -5.22 30.50
CA TRP A 257 -1.81 -6.66 30.45
C TRP A 257 -0.49 -7.43 30.27
N ASP A 258 0.39 -6.93 29.39
CA ASP A 258 1.66 -7.59 29.09
C ASP A 258 2.64 -7.57 30.27
N GLU A 259 2.66 -6.49 31.06
CA GLU A 259 3.41 -6.41 32.33
C GLU A 259 3.02 -7.49 33.35
N ARG A 260 1.83 -8.09 33.21
CA ARG A 260 1.32 -9.14 34.11
C ARG A 260 1.59 -10.56 33.60
N ASN A 261 2.04 -10.71 32.35
CA ASN A 261 2.40 -12.00 31.79
C ASN A 261 3.69 -12.55 32.40
N LYS A 262 3.92 -13.86 32.28
CA LYS A 262 5.13 -14.52 32.79
C LYS A 262 5.85 -15.30 31.67
N PRO A 263 7.12 -14.99 31.37
CA PRO A 263 7.89 -13.85 31.91
C PRO A 263 7.32 -12.51 31.42
N PRO A 264 7.35 -11.44 32.24
CA PRO A 264 7.08 -10.10 31.73
C PRO A 264 8.18 -9.72 30.73
N LEU A 265 7.83 -8.92 29.72
CA LEU A 265 8.84 -8.25 28.88
C LEU A 265 9.50 -7.10 29.64
#